data_AF-A0A0Q4RHA1-F1
#
_entry.id   AF-A0A0Q4RHA1-F1
#
_cell.length_a   1.000
_cell.length_b   1.000
_cell.length_c   1.000
_cell.angle_alpha   90.00
_cell.angle_beta   90.00
_cell.angle_gamma   90.00
#
_symmetry.space_group_name_H-M   'P 1'
#
loop_
_entity.id
_entity.type
_entity.pdbx_description
1 polymer ?
#
loop_
_entity_poly.entity_id
_entity_poly.type
_entity_poly.pdbx_seq_one_letter_code
_entity_poly.pdbx_strand_id
1 'polypeptide(L)'
;MEGHRLCWNRRYAGTHSGAYRDVGAQLKHMGSVADHGGQVVYVAGAEHYNFADVQFLTPILRQIGMTGKRSTDRVASIINAYTLSFFDHYLKNKGDSLLEGPSEAYPEVKFMTSLFAGGNGEESEKRERQEP
;
A
#
# COMPACT_ATOMS: atom_id res chain seq x y z
N MET A 1 53.74 -18.07 -22.98
CA MET A 1 52.41 -18.22 -23.61
C MET A 1 51.74 -19.39 -22.92
N GLU A 2 51.20 -19.23 -21.71
CA GLU A 2 49.93 -18.57 -21.36
C GLU A 2 48.74 -19.49 -21.68
N GLY A 3 47.99 -19.89 -20.64
CA GLY A 3 46.90 -20.84 -20.75
C GLY A 3 46.35 -21.25 -19.38
N HIS A 4 45.75 -20.29 -18.68
CA HIS A 4 45.15 -20.41 -17.36
C HIS A 4 43.94 -21.37 -17.28
N ARG A 5 43.85 -22.03 -16.12
CA ARG A 5 42.66 -22.34 -15.29
C ARG A 5 41.54 -23.18 -15.91
N LEU A 6 41.35 -24.36 -15.33
CA LEU A 6 40.02 -24.97 -15.17
C LEU A 6 39.72 -25.09 -13.67
N CYS A 7 39.12 -24.05 -13.11
CA CYS A 7 38.43 -24.14 -11.83
C CYS A 7 36.97 -24.45 -12.15
N TRP A 8 36.58 -25.69 -11.95
CA TRP A 8 35.19 -26.12 -11.94
C TRP A 8 34.48 -25.50 -10.74
N ASN A 9 33.55 -24.56 -10.93
CA ASN A 9 32.32 -24.56 -10.12
C ASN A 9 31.24 -23.58 -10.59
N ARG A 10 30.02 -23.94 -10.21
CA ARG A 10 28.77 -23.16 -10.21
C ARG A 10 27.97 -23.17 -11.52
N ARG A 11 27.29 -24.30 -11.68
CA ARG A 11 26.03 -24.46 -12.40
C ARG A 11 25.10 -23.28 -12.09
N TYR A 12 24.76 -22.53 -13.14
CA TYR A 12 23.67 -21.56 -13.15
C TYR A 12 22.35 -22.30 -12.85
N ALA A 13 21.90 -22.25 -11.61
CA ALA A 13 20.50 -22.45 -11.27
C ALA A 13 19.85 -21.07 -11.34
N GLY A 14 19.37 -20.71 -12.54
CA GLY A 14 18.56 -19.52 -12.73
C GLY A 14 17.30 -19.64 -11.90
N THR A 15 17.13 -18.75 -10.92
CA THR A 15 15.90 -18.58 -10.18
C THR A 15 14.85 -18.01 -11.12
N HIS A 16 13.82 -18.81 -11.37
CA HIS A 16 12.61 -18.37 -12.04
C HIS A 16 11.95 -17.21 -11.29
N SER A 17 11.43 -16.25 -12.07
CA SER A 17 10.26 -15.40 -11.78
C SER A 17 10.48 -14.11 -11.01
N GLY A 18 10.75 -13.03 -11.75
CA GLY A 18 10.66 -11.63 -11.32
C GLY A 18 9.22 -11.13 -11.12
N ALA A 19 8.39 -11.86 -10.36
CA ALA A 19 6.98 -11.53 -10.13
C ALA A 19 6.55 -11.59 -8.65
N TYR A 20 7.50 -11.63 -7.71
CA TYR A 20 7.22 -11.24 -6.33
C TYR A 20 7.58 -9.75 -6.20
N ARG A 21 6.59 -8.88 -6.36
CA ARG A 21 6.68 -7.49 -5.88
C ARG A 21 7.16 -7.57 -4.43
N ASP A 22 8.16 -6.80 -4.05
CA ASP A 22 8.66 -6.76 -2.67
C ASP A 22 7.55 -6.25 -1.74
N VAL A 23 6.71 -7.17 -1.27
CA VAL A 23 5.62 -6.89 -0.32
C VAL A 23 6.20 -6.35 0.99
N GLY A 24 7.42 -6.77 1.35
CA GLY A 24 8.12 -6.26 2.52
C GLY A 24 8.39 -4.77 2.43
N ALA A 25 8.86 -4.28 1.29
CA ALA A 25 9.06 -2.84 1.07
C ALA A 25 7.73 -2.05 1.17
N GLN A 26 6.66 -2.56 0.58
CA GLN A 26 5.33 -1.90 0.65
C GLN A 26 4.80 -1.83 2.08
N LEU A 27 4.92 -2.91 2.85
CA LEU A 27 4.50 -2.94 4.25
C LEU A 27 5.32 -1.97 5.11
N LYS A 28 6.64 -1.87 4.87
CA LYS A 28 7.50 -0.89 5.54
C LYS A 28 7.06 0.54 5.25
N HIS A 29 6.70 0.85 4.01
CA HIS A 29 6.17 2.15 3.65
C HIS A 29 4.83 2.44 4.34
N MET A 30 3.91 1.48 4.39
CA MET A 30 2.63 1.62 5.11
C MET A 30 2.84 1.87 6.61
N GLY A 31 3.77 1.15 7.24
CA GLY A 31 4.18 1.38 8.64
C GLY A 31 4.72 2.78 8.85
N SER A 32 5.67 3.21 8.01
CA SER A 32 6.23 4.56 8.07
C SER A 32 5.16 5.64 7.88
N VAL A 33 4.19 5.45 6.97
CA VAL A 33 3.07 6.38 6.78
C VAL A 33 2.23 6.47 8.05
N ALA A 34 1.87 5.33 8.65
CA ALA A 34 1.06 5.29 9.87
C ALA A 34 1.78 5.92 11.07
N ASP A 35 3.08 5.65 11.23
CA ASP A 35 3.90 6.18 12.32
C ASP A 35 4.10 7.71 12.25
N HIS A 36 3.98 8.31 11.06
CA HIS A 36 4.16 9.76 10.85
C HIS A 36 2.82 10.51 10.71
N GLY A 37 1.72 9.94 11.20
CA GLY A 37 0.41 10.58 11.20
C GLY A 37 -0.31 10.56 9.85
N GLY A 38 0.15 9.75 8.90
CA GLY A 38 -0.56 9.48 7.66
C GLY A 38 -1.62 8.40 7.81
N GLN A 39 -2.56 8.35 6.87
CA GLN A 39 -3.65 7.37 6.85
C GLN A 39 -3.38 6.26 5.84
N VAL A 40 -3.60 5.00 6.25
CA VAL A 40 -3.59 3.84 5.36
C VAL A 40 -5.03 3.37 5.17
N VAL A 41 -5.54 3.51 3.95
CA VAL A 41 -6.91 3.17 3.59
C VAL A 41 -6.96 2.08 2.52
N TYR A 42 -7.95 1.19 2.63
CA TYR A 42 -8.21 0.11 1.71
C TYR A 42 -9.62 0.20 1.15
N VAL A 43 -9.77 0.11 -0.18
CA VAL A 43 -11.07 0.14 -0.85
C VAL A 43 -11.47 -1.29 -1.23
N ALA A 44 -12.49 -1.83 -0.57
CA ALA A 44 -12.93 -3.19 -0.80
C ALA A 44 -13.42 -3.41 -2.24
N GLY A 45 -12.80 -4.36 -2.94
CA GLY A 45 -13.14 -4.73 -4.32
C GLY A 45 -12.51 -3.84 -5.39
N ALA A 46 -11.60 -2.93 -5.02
CA ALA A 46 -10.71 -2.24 -5.94
C ALA A 46 -9.45 -3.08 -6.20
N GLU A 47 -8.97 -3.05 -7.44
CA GLU A 47 -7.70 -3.64 -7.86
C GLU A 47 -6.70 -2.55 -8.27
N HIS A 48 -5.45 -2.93 -8.53
CA HIS A 48 -4.37 -1.98 -8.82
C HIS A 48 -4.72 -0.94 -9.89
N TYR A 49 -5.38 -1.37 -10.97
CA TYR A 49 -5.74 -0.50 -12.09
C TYR A 49 -6.98 0.36 -11.83
N ASN A 50 -7.71 0.17 -10.72
CA ASN A 50 -8.77 1.09 -10.33
C ASN A 50 -8.24 2.43 -9.80
N PHE A 51 -6.94 2.55 -9.54
CA PHE A 51 -6.27 3.80 -9.17
C PHE A 51 -5.63 4.52 -10.36
N ALA A 52 -5.88 4.03 -11.57
CA ALA A 52 -5.40 4.64 -12.81
C ALA A 52 -6.56 4.78 -13.82
N ASP A 53 -6.40 5.69 -14.78
CA ASP A 53 -7.44 5.96 -15.79
C ASP A 53 -7.60 4.83 -16.82
N VAL A 54 -6.68 3.85 -16.81
CA VAL A 54 -6.72 2.69 -17.69
C VAL A 54 -8.06 1.93 -17.59
N GLN A 55 -8.71 1.96 -16.43
CA GLN A 55 -10.02 1.33 -16.21
C GLN A 55 -11.14 1.87 -17.11
N PHE A 56 -10.97 3.07 -17.68
CA PHE A 56 -11.96 3.71 -18.56
C PHE A 56 -11.70 3.48 -20.06
N LEU A 57 -10.57 2.88 -20.43
CA LEU A 57 -10.21 2.71 -21.84
C LEU A 57 -11.04 1.63 -22.53
N THR A 58 -11.32 0.52 -21.85
CA THR A 58 -12.13 -0.56 -22.42
C THR A 58 -12.76 -1.46 -21.36
N PRO A 59 -14.04 -1.87 -21.52
CA PRO A 59 -14.69 -2.83 -20.63
C PRO A 59 -13.99 -4.20 -20.54
N ILE A 60 -13.15 -4.55 -21.53
CA ILE A 60 -12.43 -5.83 -21.60
C ILE A 60 -11.47 -5.98 -20.40
N LEU A 61 -10.89 -4.89 -19.89
CA LEU A 61 -9.95 -4.92 -18.76
C LEU A 61 -10.58 -5.50 -17.49
N ARG A 62 -11.89 -5.28 -17.30
CA ARG A 62 -12.64 -5.88 -16.19
C ARG A 62 -12.87 -7.38 -16.40
N GLN A 63 -13.08 -7.80 -17.64
CA GLN A 63 -13.32 -9.22 -17.98
C GLN A 63 -12.08 -10.07 -17.77
N ILE A 64 -10.89 -9.50 -17.99
CA ILE A 64 -9.60 -10.18 -17.79
C ILE A 64 -9.01 -9.96 -16.39
N GLY A 65 -9.77 -9.34 -15.47
CA GLY A 65 -9.37 -9.18 -14.07
C GLY A 65 -8.29 -8.14 -13.80
N MET A 66 -8.00 -7.24 -14.75
CA MET A 66 -7.08 -6.12 -14.51
C MET A 66 -7.73 -5.07 -13.60
N THR A 67 -9.03 -4.84 -13.72
CA THR A 67 -9.80 -3.98 -12.81
C THR A 67 -10.72 -4.81 -11.93
N GLY A 68 -11.02 -4.33 -10.73
CA GLY A 68 -11.91 -5.01 -9.79
C GLY A 68 -13.33 -5.21 -10.31
N LYS A 69 -14.09 -6.09 -9.64
CA LYS A 69 -15.47 -6.47 -10.01
C LYS A 69 -16.51 -5.38 -9.72
N ARG A 70 -16.15 -4.35 -8.94
CA ARG A 70 -17.00 -3.20 -8.61
C ARG A 70 -17.12 -2.27 -9.81
N SER A 71 -18.15 -1.41 -9.83
CA SER A 71 -18.30 -0.41 -10.88
C SER A 71 -17.11 0.57 -10.84
N THR A 72 -16.49 0.79 -12.00
CA THR A 72 -15.37 1.73 -12.18
C THR A 72 -15.73 3.12 -11.66
N ASP A 73 -16.95 3.57 -11.96
CA ASP A 73 -17.43 4.89 -11.58
C ASP A 73 -17.56 5.06 -10.06
N ARG A 74 -17.91 3.98 -9.34
CA ARG A 74 -18.00 4.00 -7.88
C ARG A 74 -16.63 4.05 -7.23
N VAL A 75 -15.67 3.26 -7.73
CA VAL A 75 -14.31 3.30 -7.19
C VAL A 75 -13.64 4.64 -7.50
N ALA A 76 -13.85 5.18 -8.70
CA ALA A 76 -13.36 6.50 -9.08
C ALA A 76 -13.98 7.63 -8.24
N SER A 77 -15.28 7.57 -7.92
CA SER A 77 -15.89 8.57 -7.04
C SER A 77 -15.34 8.51 -5.61
N ILE A 78 -15.07 7.32 -5.08
CA ILE A 78 -14.37 7.14 -3.80
C ILE A 78 -12.98 7.79 -3.84
N ILE A 79 -12.18 7.47 -4.86
CA ILE A 79 -10.81 8.00 -5.01
C ILE A 79 -10.83 9.52 -5.09
N ASN A 80 -11.72 10.09 -5.90
CA ASN A 80 -11.86 11.54 -6.03
C ASN A 80 -12.28 12.20 -4.72
N ALA A 81 -13.25 11.63 -4.00
CA ALA A 81 -13.73 12.16 -2.73
C ALA A 81 -12.63 12.15 -1.66
N TYR A 82 -11.90 11.04 -1.51
CA TYR A 82 -10.81 10.92 -0.54
C TYR A 82 -9.61 11.81 -0.90
N THR A 83 -9.27 11.92 -2.19
CA THR A 83 -8.20 12.82 -2.67
C THR A 83 -8.55 14.27 -2.41
N LEU A 84 -9.79 14.68 -2.69
CA LEU A 84 -10.28 16.02 -2.40
C LEU A 84 -10.27 16.30 -0.89
N SER A 85 -10.76 15.35 -0.09
CA SER A 85 -10.77 15.46 1.36
C SER A 85 -9.36 15.63 1.95
N PHE A 86 -8.37 14.92 1.38
CA PHE A 86 -6.97 15.07 1.77
C PHE A 86 -6.47 16.50 1.53
N PHE A 87 -6.66 17.04 0.33
CA PHE A 87 -6.22 18.41 0.05
C PHE A 87 -7.01 19.46 0.82
N ASP A 88 -8.31 19.26 1.02
CA ASP A 88 -9.13 20.17 1.80
C ASP A 88 -8.70 20.21 3.27
N HIS A 89 -8.32 19.07 3.85
CA HIS A 89 -7.78 19.00 5.20
C HIS A 89 -6.42 19.68 5.31
N TYR A 90 -5.44 19.26 4.50
CA TYR A 90 -4.05 19.71 4.66
C TYR A 90 -3.72 21.07 4.03
N LEU A 91 -4.44 21.48 2.97
CA LEU A 91 -4.14 22.73 2.25
C LEU A 91 -5.18 23.82 2.48
N LYS A 92 -6.39 23.48 2.93
CA LYS A 92 -7.49 24.45 3.13
C LYS A 92 -8.01 24.51 4.56
N ASN A 93 -7.44 23.71 5.48
CA ASN A 93 -7.81 23.67 6.90
C ASN A 93 -9.31 23.47 7.13
N LYS A 94 -9.95 22.59 6.33
CA LYS A 94 -11.35 22.19 6.55
C LYS A 94 -11.43 21.02 7.51
N GLY A 95 -12.33 21.11 8.49
CA GLY A 95 -12.45 20.16 9.60
C GLY A 95 -13.29 18.90 9.32
N ASP A 96 -14.18 18.91 8.32
CA ASP A 96 -14.99 17.73 8.02
C ASP A 96 -14.29 16.88 6.95
N SER A 97 -13.42 15.96 7.38
CA SER A 97 -12.61 15.14 6.46
C SER A 97 -13.01 13.66 6.49
N LEU A 98 -13.18 13.07 5.30
CA LEU A 98 -13.31 11.61 5.10
C LEU A 98 -12.10 10.81 5.61
N LEU A 99 -11.02 11.48 6.02
CA LEU A 99 -9.82 10.89 6.58
C LEU A 99 -9.91 10.57 8.08
N GLU A 100 -10.92 11.08 8.79
CA GLU A 100 -11.01 10.93 10.24
C GLU A 100 -11.62 9.59 10.66
N GLY A 101 -12.35 8.94 9.75
CA GLY A 101 -12.93 7.64 10.05
C GLY A 101 -13.85 7.10 8.96
N PRO A 102 -14.52 5.96 9.23
CA PRO A 102 -15.46 5.35 8.31
C PRO A 102 -16.61 6.29 7.95
N SER A 103 -17.05 6.24 6.69
CA SER A 103 -18.16 7.04 6.18
C SER A 103 -19.29 6.16 5.69
N GLU A 104 -20.53 6.43 6.10
CA GLU A 104 -21.72 5.74 5.59
C GLU A 104 -21.91 5.95 4.08
N ALA A 105 -21.41 7.07 3.53
CA ALA A 105 -21.44 7.34 2.10
C ALA A 105 -20.49 6.43 1.30
N TYR A 106 -19.47 5.86 1.96
CA TYR A 106 -18.41 5.03 1.35
C TYR A 106 -18.08 3.79 2.21
N PRO A 107 -19.03 2.86 2.41
CA PRO A 107 -18.84 1.66 3.23
C PRO A 107 -17.75 0.71 2.70
N GLU A 108 -17.31 0.90 1.45
CA GLU A 108 -16.21 0.15 0.85
C GLU A 108 -14.85 0.50 1.45
N VAL A 109 -14.69 1.68 2.04
CA VAL A 109 -13.41 2.17 2.55
C VAL A 109 -13.18 1.68 3.98
N LYS A 110 -12.00 1.12 4.21
CA LYS A 110 -11.55 0.60 5.51
C LYS A 110 -10.25 1.26 5.90
N PHE A 111 -10.16 1.66 7.17
CA PHE A 111 -8.94 2.19 7.75
C PHE A 111 -8.09 1.05 8.28
N MET A 112 -6.83 1.02 7.85
CA MET A 112 -5.84 0.04 8.26
C MET A 112 -4.68 0.68 9.01
N THR A 113 -4.69 2.00 9.21
CA THR A 113 -3.62 2.76 9.88
C THR A 113 -3.21 2.13 11.21
N SER A 114 -4.17 1.73 12.06
CA SER A 114 -3.89 1.09 13.35
C SER A 114 -3.26 -0.30 13.26
N LEU A 115 -3.38 -0.98 12.12
CA LEU A 115 -2.71 -2.28 11.89
C LEU A 115 -1.21 -2.10 11.60
N PHE A 116 -0.81 -0.89 11.21
CA PHE A 116 0.56 -0.56 10.81
C PHE A 116 1.25 0.38 11.79
N ALA A 117 0.50 1.15 12.58
CA ALA A 117 1.02 1.96 13.67
C ALA A 117 1.43 1.05 14.85
N GLY A 118 2.70 1.09 15.26
CA GLY A 118 3.17 0.37 16.46
C GLY A 118 4.25 -0.68 16.24
N GLY A 119 4.89 -0.75 15.07
CA GLY A 119 6.03 -1.65 14.82
C GLY A 119 7.30 -1.37 15.65
N ASN A 120 7.32 -0.32 16.48
CA ASN A 120 8.47 0.12 17.26
C ASN A 120 8.18 0.24 18.78
N GLY A 121 7.20 -0.50 19.31
CA GLY A 121 6.69 -0.31 20.68
C GLY A 121 7.17 -1.26 21.79
N GLU A 122 8.05 -2.24 21.53
CA GLU A 122 8.42 -3.26 22.55
C GLU A 122 9.87 -3.25 23.04
N GLU A 123 10.72 -2.27 22.69
CA GLU A 123 12.12 -2.22 23.16
C GLU A 123 12.50 -0.93 23.93
N SER A 124 11.58 -0.38 24.72
CA SER A 124 11.90 0.76 25.61
C SER A 124 11.50 0.59 27.07
N GLU A 125 11.04 -0.59 27.49
CA GLU A 125 10.67 -0.86 28.90
C GLU A 125 11.43 -2.07 29.48
N LYS A 126 12.76 -2.10 29.29
CA LYS A 126 13.62 -3.04 30.04
C LYS A 126 15.02 -2.51 30.41
N ARG A 127 15.25 -1.19 30.31
CA ARG A 127 16.52 -0.53 30.69
C ARG A 127 16.39 0.45 31.85
N GLU A 128 15.48 0.19 32.80
CA GLU A 128 15.43 0.98 34.04
C GLU A 128 15.14 0.10 35.28
N ARG A 129 15.81 -1.06 35.35
CA ARG A 129 15.95 -1.83 36.60
C ARG A 129 17.15 -2.78 36.55
N GLN A 130 18.34 -2.20 36.52
CA GLN A 130 19.68 -2.79 36.70
C GLN A 130 20.59 -1.54 36.65
N GLU A 131 21.23 -1.00 37.69
CA GLU A 131 21.68 -1.37 39.03
C GLU A 131 22.10 -0.04 39.72
N PRO A 132 22.66 0.03 40.95
CA PRO A 132 23.09 -1.04 41.87
C PRO A 132 22.20 -1.22 43.11
#